data_AF-A0A3L7NH08-F1
#
_entry.id   AF-A0A3L7NH08-F1
#
_cell.length_a   1.000
_cell.length_b   1.000
_cell.length_c   1.000
_cell.angle_alpha   90.00
_cell.angle_beta   90.00
_cell.angle_gamma   90.00
#
_symmetry.space_group_name_H-M   'P 1'
#
loop_
_entity.id
_entity.type
_entity.pdbx_description
1 polymer ?
#
loop_
_entity_poly.entity_id
_entity_poly.type
_entity_poly.pdbx_seq_one_letter_code
_entity_poly.pdbx_strand_id
1 'polypeptide(L)' 'MSKSRRKQSRRRPKSRARIDAEATYVCDSCGEEIIVPIDLSAGAHQAYVEDCPVCCHPMTLRVEIDPDGEARVDGEHE' A
#
# COMPACT_ATOMS: atom_id res chain seq x y z
N MET A 1 18.03 9.87 16.33
CA MET A 1 16.58 9.77 16.64
C MET A 1 15.92 11.14 16.54
N SER A 2 14.97 11.31 15.60
CA SER A 2 13.94 12.39 15.53
C SER A 2 13.13 12.15 14.26
N LYS A 3 12.14 11.26 14.29
CA LYS A 3 10.69 11.55 14.45
C LYS A 3 10.16 12.64 13.51
N SER A 4 9.23 12.21 12.66
CA SER A 4 8.02 12.92 12.24
C SER A 4 8.02 13.52 10.83
N ARG A 5 7.21 12.91 9.96
CA ARG A 5 6.16 13.62 9.21
C ARG A 5 5.00 12.66 8.94
N ARG A 6 4.11 12.55 9.93
CA ARG A 6 2.71 12.13 9.72
C ARG A 6 2.11 13.06 8.66
N LYS A 7 1.77 12.53 7.48
CA LYS A 7 0.81 13.15 6.57
C LYS A 7 -0.33 12.16 6.35
N GLN A 8 -1.10 11.95 7.41
CA GLN A 8 -2.41 11.32 7.29
C GLN A 8 -3.32 12.33 6.58
N SER A 9 -3.41 12.15 5.26
CA SER A 9 -4.32 12.86 4.37
C SER A 9 -5.76 12.75 4.89
N ARG A 10 -6.51 13.82 4.68
CA ARG A 10 -7.78 14.14 5.34
C ARG A 10 -8.84 13.05 5.14
N ARG A 11 -9.35 12.49 6.24
CA ARG A 11 -10.45 11.51 6.26
C ARG A 11 -11.74 12.13 5.70
N ARG A 12 -12.21 11.59 4.57
CA ARG A 12 -13.46 11.95 3.90
C ARG A 12 -14.55 10.95 4.32
N PRO A 13 -15.76 11.38 4.71
CA PRO A 13 -16.80 10.46 5.20
C PRO A 13 -17.38 9.63 4.03
N LYS A 14 -17.21 8.31 4.06
CA LYS A 14 -17.69 7.40 2.99
C LYS A 14 -19.07 6.84 3.32
N SER A 15 -20.09 7.39 2.65
CA SER A 15 -21.41 6.78 2.53
C SER A 15 -21.32 5.42 1.84
N ARG A 16 -21.73 4.33 2.53
CA ARG A 16 -21.76 2.92 2.08
C ARG A 16 -20.37 2.36 1.71
N ALA A 17 -19.74 1.68 2.69
CA ALA A 17 -18.39 1.11 2.64
C ALA A 17 -18.06 0.44 1.30
N ARG A 18 -17.27 1.12 0.47
CA ARG A 18 -16.57 0.54 -0.68
C ARG A 18 -15.13 0.32 -0.22
N ILE A 19 -14.68 -0.93 -0.28
CA ILE A 19 -13.30 -1.28 0.01
C ILE A 19 -12.41 -0.63 -1.06
N ASP A 20 -11.30 -0.05 -0.66
CA ASP A 20 -10.31 0.54 -1.55
C ASP A 20 -9.61 -0.57 -2.34
N ALA A 21 -9.77 -0.54 -3.66
CA ALA A 21 -9.22 -1.53 -4.59
C ALA A 21 -7.81 -1.18 -5.10
N GLU A 22 -7.24 -0.08 -4.61
CA GLU A 22 -5.93 0.43 -4.99
C GLU A 22 -5.26 1.05 -3.75
N ALA A 23 -3.95 0.92 -3.64
CA ALA A 23 -3.14 1.59 -2.63
C ALA A 23 -1.78 2.00 -3.21
N THR A 24 -0.97 2.70 -2.43
CA THR A 24 0.28 3.30 -2.91
C THR A 24 1.41 3.06 -1.91
N TYR A 25 2.59 2.69 -2.41
CA TYR A 25 3.85 2.67 -1.65
C TYR A 25 4.94 3.46 -2.37
N VAL A 26 6.03 3.77 -1.67
CA VAL A 26 7.23 4.35 -2.28
C VAL A 26 8.29 3.25 -2.39
N CYS A 27 8.83 3.03 -3.58
CA CYS A 27 9.88 2.03 -3.78
C CYS A 27 11.18 2.47 -3.09
N ASP A 28 11.69 1.68 -2.16
CA ASP A 28 12.94 1.97 -1.44
C ASP A 28 14.19 1.89 -2.34
N SER A 29 14.11 1.25 -3.51
CA SER A 29 15.22 1.17 -4.45
C SER A 29 15.34 2.40 -5.36
N CYS A 30 14.24 2.91 -5.92
CA CYS A 30 14.27 4.02 -6.89
C CYS A 30 13.61 5.31 -6.41
N GLY A 31 12.83 5.26 -5.32
CA GLY A 31 12.13 6.40 -4.73
C GLY A 31 10.82 6.78 -5.42
N GLU A 32 10.36 6.02 -6.42
CA GLU A 32 9.10 6.31 -7.12
C GLU A 32 7.88 5.92 -6.28
N GLU A 33 6.80 6.70 -6.41
CA GLU A 33 5.50 6.39 -5.84
C GLU A 33 4.74 5.42 -6.77
N ILE A 34 4.52 4.19 -6.29
CA ILE A 34 3.90 3.11 -7.07
C ILE A 34 2.47 2.89 -6.59
N ILE A 35 1.51 2.93 -7.52
CA ILE A 35 0.12 2.56 -7.28
C ILE A 35 -0.05 1.08 -7.60
N VAL A 36 -0.60 0.31 -6.66
CA VAL A 36 -0.86 -1.12 -6.82
C VAL A 36 -2.33 -1.45 -6.65
N PRO A 37 -2.90 -2.32 -7.50
CA PRO A 37 -4.24 -2.86 -7.27
C PRO A 37 -4.23 -3.81 -6.06
N ILE A 38 -5.34 -3.81 -5.30
CA ILE A 38 -5.51 -4.67 -4.13
C ILE A 38 -6.44 -5.83 -4.47
N ASP A 39 -5.94 -7.06 -4.36
CA ASP A 39 -6.75 -8.27 -4.51
C ASP A 39 -7.57 -8.52 -3.25
N LEU A 40 -8.86 -8.19 -3.30
CA LEU A 40 -9.77 -8.40 -2.18
C LEU A 40 -10.07 -9.88 -1.91
N SER A 41 -9.74 -10.80 -2.84
CA SER A 41 -10.01 -12.23 -2.70
C SER A 41 -8.99 -12.95 -1.82
N ALA A 42 -7.78 -12.39 -1.68
CA ALA A 42 -6.68 -12.95 -0.90
C ALA A 42 -6.75 -12.65 0.61
N GLY A 43 -7.83 -12.02 1.08
CA GLY A 43 -8.07 -11.70 2.48
C GLY A 43 -7.48 -10.35 2.92
N ALA A 44 -7.67 -10.03 4.21
CA ALA A 44 -7.33 -8.72 4.76
C ALA A 44 -5.83 -8.50 5.01
N HIS A 45 -5.03 -9.57 5.03
CA HIS A 45 -3.59 -9.54 5.25
C HIS A 45 -2.90 -10.36 4.16
N GLN A 46 -2.04 -9.73 3.39
CA GLN A 46 -1.38 -10.36 2.24
C GLN A 46 0.10 -9.99 2.24
N ALA A 47 0.93 -10.92 1.80
CA ALA A 47 2.35 -10.67 1.57
C ALA A 47 2.78 -11.40 0.30
N TYR A 48 3.35 -10.66 -0.64
CA TYR A 48 3.81 -11.20 -1.92
C TYR A 48 4.97 -10.38 -2.47
N VAL A 49 5.74 -10.97 -3.37
CA VAL A 49 6.85 -10.29 -4.04
C VAL A 49 6.39 -9.88 -5.44
N GLU A 50 6.59 -8.61 -5.77
CA GLU A 50 6.34 -8.05 -7.09
C GLU A 50 7.51 -7.13 -7.48
N ASP A 51 7.93 -7.15 -8.73
CA ASP A 51 9.00 -6.27 -9.19
C ASP A 51 8.50 -4.81 -9.31
N CYS A 52 9.32 -3.85 -8.88
CA CYS A 52 9.01 -2.44 -9.10
C CYS A 52 8.88 -2.15 -10.61
N PRO A 53 7.75 -1.59 -11.10
CA PRO A 53 7.54 -1.39 -12.54
C PRO A 53 8.45 -0.32 -13.14
N VAL A 54 9.22 0.40 -12.31
CA VAL A 54 10.13 1.47 -12.73
C VAL A 54 11.59 1.01 -12.76
N CYS A 55 12.04 0.28 -11.74
CA CYS A 55 13.44 -0.12 -11.62
C CYS A 55 13.68 -1.64 -11.63
N CYS A 56 12.62 -2.44 -11.79
CA CYS A 56 12.67 -3.91 -11.87
C CYS A 56 13.38 -4.61 -10.69
N HIS A 57 13.44 -3.96 -9.53
CA HIS A 57 13.95 -4.58 -8.31
C HIS A 57 12.80 -5.26 -7.58
N PRO A 58 12.98 -6.49 -7.06
CA PRO A 58 11.96 -7.20 -6.32
C PRO A 58 11.58 -6.43 -5.04
N MET A 59 10.27 -6.26 -4.84
CA MET A 59 9.70 -5.64 -3.66
C MET A 59 8.81 -6.65 -2.94
N THR A 60 9.07 -6.90 -1.66
CA THR A 60 8.10 -7.56 -0.79
C THR A 60 7.02 -6.56 -0.43
N LEU A 61 5.81 -6.77 -0.95
CA LEU A 61 4.63 -5.97 -0.66
C LEU A 61 3.82 -6.61 0.46
N ARG A 62 3.46 -5.82 1.47
CA ARG A 62 2.54 -6.21 2.54
C ARG A 62 1.30 -5.35 2.49
N VAL A 63 0.15 -6.00 2.42
CA VAL A 63 -1.17 -5.36 2.30
C VAL A 63 -1.98 -5.61 3.55
N GLU A 64 -2.60 -4.55 4.07
CA GLU A 64 -3.55 -4.58 5.17
C GLU A 64 -4.84 -3.86 4.76
N ILE A 65 -5.98 -4.56 4.87
CA ILE A 65 -7.31 -3.99 4.66
C ILE A 65 -7.99 -3.87 6.03
N ASP A 66 -8.31 -2.64 6.43
CA ASP A 66 -8.99 -2.42 7.70
C ASP A 66 -10.50 -2.70 7.62
N PRO A 67 -11.19 -2.86 8.76
CA PRO A 67 -12.63 -3.16 8.78
C PRO A 67 -13.51 -2.08 8.14
N ASP A 68 -12.99 -0.85 8.00
CA ASP A 68 -13.66 0.26 7.32
C ASP A 68 -13.48 0.18 5.79
N GLY A 69 -12.63 -0.73 5.31
CA GLY A 69 -12.32 -0.97 3.91
C GLY A 69 -11.19 -0.09 3.37
N GLU A 70 -10.43 0.60 4.21
CA GLU A 70 -9.19 1.29 3.82
C GLU A 70 -8.08 0.25 3.63
N ALA A 71 -7.51 0.20 2.43
CA ALA A 71 -6.33 -0.60 2.13
C ALA A 71 -5.04 0.21 2.39
N ARG A 72 -4.04 -0.44 2.96
CA ARG A 72 -2.68 0.09 3.12
C ARG A 72 -1.70 -0.92 2.55
N VAL A 73 -0.65 -0.41 1.93
CA VAL A 73 0.45 -1.21 1.40
C VAL A 73 1.78 -0.62 1.84
N ASP A 74 2.69 -1.47 2.27
CA ASP A 74 4.11 -1.16 2.43
C ASP A 74 4.93 -2.05 1.50
N GLY A 75 6.06 -1.51 1.03
CA GLY A 75 6.99 -2.24 0.18
C GLY A 75 8.38 -2.17 0.78
N GLU A 76 9.02 -3.33 0.95
CA GLU A 76 10.43 -3.45 1.38
C GLU A 76 11.22 -4.16 0.29
N HIS A 77 12.40 -3.62 -0.02
CA HIS A 77 13.30 -4.24 -0.98
C HIS A 77 13.83 -5.56 -0.41
N GLU A 78 13.74 -6.65 -1.19
CA GLU A 78 14.31 -7.98 -0.86
C GLU A 78 15.82 -8.06 -1.11
#